data_AF-A0A967ZBB1-F1
#
_entry.id   AF-A0A967ZBB1-F1
#
_cell.length_a   1.000
_cell.length_b   1.000
_cell.length_c   1.000
_cell.angle_alpha   90.00
_cell.angle_beta   90.00
_cell.angle_gamma   90.00
#
_symmetry.space_group_name_H-M   'P 1'
#
loop_
_entity.id
_entity.type
_entity.pdbx_description
1 polymer ?
#
loop_
_entity_poly.entity_id
_entity_poly.type
_entity_poly.pdbx_seq_one_letter_code
_entity_poly.pdbx_strand_id
1 'polypeptide(L)' 'ENFHMVADWHMLTTGYEDTSRLQDDTYEMVLDWLGAGLDPKKSVLFVQSAVKEHAELHLLFSMLVSKAR' A
#
# COMPACT_ATOMS: atom_id res chain seq x y z
N GLU A 1 6.17 -16.55 6.94
CA GLU A 1 5.55 -16.00 5.73
C GLU A 1 5.72 -14.49 5.76
N ASN A 2 6.09 -13.88 4.63
CA ASN A 2 6.34 -12.45 4.55
C ASN A 2 5.30 -11.78 3.64
N PHE A 3 4.91 -10.56 4.01
CA PHE A 3 3.91 -9.75 3.29
C PHE A 3 4.56 -8.44 2.86
N HIS A 4 4.44 -8.11 1.58
CA HIS A 4 4.96 -6.90 0.97
C HIS A 4 3.80 -6.15 0.31
N MET A 5 3.53 -4.95 0.80
CA MET A 5 2.37 -4.16 0.38
C MET A 5 2.82 -2.88 -0.32
N VAL A 6 2.28 -2.64 -1.51
CA VAL A 6 2.36 -1.32 -2.16
C VAL A 6 1.34 -0.38 -1.50
N ALA A 7 1.82 0.64 -0.80
CA ALA A 7 0.97 1.56 -0.04
C ALA A 7 0.46 2.75 -0.89
N ASP A 8 -0.26 2.45 -1.97
CA ASP A 8 -0.71 3.43 -2.97
C ASP A 8 -1.70 4.47 -2.40
N TRP A 9 -2.64 4.07 -1.55
CA TRP A 9 -3.52 5.03 -0.86
C TRP A 9 -2.78 5.88 0.16
N HIS A 10 -1.75 5.36 0.84
CA HIS A 10 -0.93 6.19 1.71
C HIS A 10 -0.13 7.24 0.92
N MET A 11 0.33 6.93 -0.29
CA MET A 11 1.00 7.91 -1.14
C MET A 11 0.11 9.13 -1.41
N LEU A 12 -1.21 8.93 -1.53
CA LEU A 12 -2.17 10.02 -1.70
C LEU A 12 -2.28 10.94 -0.48
N THR A 13 -1.74 10.59 0.69
CA THR A 13 -1.74 11.52 1.85
C THR A 13 -0.67 12.60 1.74
N THR A 14 0.34 12.40 0.89
CA THR A 14 1.45 13.34 0.67
C THR A 14 1.53 13.86 -0.77
N GLY A 15 1.22 13.02 -1.76
CA GLY A 15 1.29 13.34 -3.19
C GLY A 15 -0.07 13.49 -3.87
N TYR A 16 -1.10 14.00 -3.17
CA TYR A 16 -2.45 14.14 -3.74
C TYR A 16 -2.55 15.15 -4.90
N GLU A 17 -1.58 16.05 -5.03
CA GLU A 17 -1.60 17.16 -5.99
C GLU A 17 -1.37 16.69 -7.44
N ASP A 18 -0.60 15.62 -7.64
CA ASP A 18 -0.38 14.97 -8.93
C ASP A 18 -0.36 13.45 -8.77
N THR A 19 -1.42 12.81 -9.28
CA THR A 19 -1.59 11.35 -9.20
C THR A 19 -1.32 10.65 -10.54
N SER A 20 -0.88 11.40 -11.56
CA SER A 20 -0.70 10.88 -12.93
C SER A 20 0.28 9.71 -12.99
N ARG A 21 1.28 9.70 -12.09
CA ARG A 21 2.32 8.66 -12.02
C ARG A 21 2.04 7.53 -11.02
N LEU A 22 0.99 7.61 -10.21
CA LEU A 22 0.75 6.68 -9.11
C LEU A 22 0.75 5.20 -9.56
N GLN A 23 0.13 4.94 -10.72
CA GLN A 23 0.06 3.60 -11.27
C GLN A 23 1.43 3.12 -11.76
N ASP A 24 2.19 3.96 -12.45
CA ASP A 24 3.53 3.64 -12.94
C ASP A 24 4.49 3.41 -11.79
N ASP A 25 4.49 4.30 -10.79
CA ASP A 25 5.33 4.19 -9.60
C ASP A 25 5.00 2.91 -8.79
N THR A 26 3.72 2.48 -8.79
CA THR A 26 3.29 1.21 -8.20
C THR A 26 3.92 0.01 -8.92
N TYR A 27 3.93 0.02 -10.26
CA TYR A 27 4.56 -1.04 -11.04
C TYR A 27 6.09 -1.04 -10.89
N GLU A 28 6.72 0.13 -10.94
CA GLU A 28 8.17 0.27 -10.76
C GLU A 28 8.61 -0.28 -9.40
N MET A 29 7.89 0.03 -8.31
CA MET A 29 8.23 -0.49 -7.00
C MET A 29 8.15 -2.02 -6.90
N VAL A 30 7.14 -2.63 -7.54
CA VAL A 30 7.04 -4.10 -7.61
C VAL A 30 8.20 -4.68 -8.43
N LEU A 31 8.54 -4.05 -9.56
CA LEU A 31 9.68 -4.46 -10.39
C LEU A 31 11.01 -4.38 -9.63
N ASP A 32 11.22 -3.32 -8.86
CA ASP A 32 12.41 -3.15 -8.02
C ASP A 32 12.50 -4.26 -6.95
N TRP A 33 11.38 -4.63 -6.33
CA TRP A 33 11.36 -5.73 -5.37
C TRP A 33 11.70 -7.07 -6.04
N LEU A 34 11.12 -7.36 -7.21
CA LEU A 34 11.44 -8.56 -7.97
C LEU A 34 12.91 -8.58 -8.39
N GLY A 35 13.45 -7.44 -8.85
CA GLY A 35 14.85 -7.26 -9.21
C GLY A 35 15.81 -7.41 -8.03
N ALA A 36 15.39 -7.01 -6.82
CA ALA A 36 16.11 -7.21 -5.57
C ALA A 36 16.07 -8.66 -5.06
N GLY A 37 15.38 -9.57 -5.77
CA GLY A 37 15.31 -10.99 -5.44
C GLY A 37 14.11 -11.40 -4.59
N LEU A 38 13.09 -10.54 -4.47
CA LEU A 38 11.84 -10.93 -3.84
C LEU A 38 11.12 -11.98 -4.72
N ASP A 39 10.84 -13.15 -4.15
CA ASP A 39 10.18 -14.26 -4.84
C ASP A 39 8.68 -14.31 -4.49
N PRO A 40 7.76 -14.03 -5.44
CA PRO A 40 6.31 -14.08 -5.20
C PRO A 40 5.79 -15.47 -4.82
N LYS A 41 6.56 -16.53 -5.05
CA LYS A 41 6.19 -17.89 -4.61
C LYS A 41 6.47 -18.13 -3.14
N LYS A 42 7.30 -17.30 -2.50
CA LYS A 42 7.69 -17.40 -1.09
C LYS A 42 7.13 -16.27 -0.23
N SER A 43 6.60 -15.22 -0.83
CA SER A 43 6.13 -14.03 -0.13
C SER A 43 4.91 -13.45 -0.84
N VAL A 44 3.97 -12.92 -0.06
CA VAL A 44 2.74 -12.34 -0.60
C VAL A 44 3.02 -10.90 -0.99
N LEU A 45 2.81 -10.56 -2.26
CA LEU A 45 2.87 -9.19 -2.77
C LEU A 45 1.46 -8.73 -3.10
N PHE A 46 1.07 -7.54 -2.65
CA PHE A 46 -0.24 -6.99 -2.94
C PHE A 46 -0.25 -5.46 -2.92
N VAL A 47 -1.28 -4.87 -3.53
CA VAL A 47 -1.51 -3.42 -3.54
C VAL A 47 -2.55 -3.07 -2.49
N GLN A 48 -2.31 -2.02 -1.70
CA GLN A 48 -3.20 -1.61 -0.61
C GLN A 48 -4.62 -1.36 -1.14
N SER A 49 -4.77 -0.58 -2.21
CA SER A 49 -6.09 -0.29 -2.79
C SER A 49 -6.81 -1.50 -3.39
N ALA A 50 -6.11 -2.60 -3.67
CA ALA A 50 -6.72 -3.83 -4.18
C ALA A 50 -7.40 -4.66 -3.08
N VAL A 51 -7.13 -4.38 -1.81
CA VAL A 51 -7.70 -5.05 -0.64
C VAL A 51 -8.49 -4.02 0.18
N LYS A 52 -9.78 -3.89 -0.14
CA LYS A 52 -10.66 -2.81 0.37
C LYS A 52 -10.91 -2.89 1.88
N GLU A 53 -10.72 -4.07 2.46
CA GLU A 53 -10.81 -4.34 3.88
C GLU A 53 -9.85 -3.46 4.70
N HIS A 54 -8.74 -2.97 4.12
CA HIS A 54 -7.88 -1.97 4.77
C HIS A 54 -8.63 -0.66 5.07
N ALA A 55 -9.47 -0.19 4.14
CA ALA A 55 -10.25 1.03 4.34
C ALA A 55 -11.36 0.82 5.38
N GLU A 56 -12.03 -0.33 5.35
CA GLU A 56 -13.05 -0.70 6.34
C GLU A 56 -12.45 -0.79 7.75
N LEU A 57 -11.30 -1.46 7.88
CA LEU A 57 -10.61 -1.59 9.16
C LEU A 57 -10.08 -0.25 9.66
N HIS A 58 -9.55 0.59 8.77
CA HIS A 58 -9.12 1.95 9.12
C HIS A 58 -10.28 2.77 9.70
N LEU A 59 -11.47 2.69 9.11
CA LEU A 59 -12.68 3.35 9.63
C LEU A 59 -13.03 2.85 11.04
N LEU A 60 -12.99 1.53 11.27
CA LEU A 60 -13.25 0.98 12.59
C LEU A 60 -12.20 1.44 13.62
N PHE A 61 -10.93 1.46 13.23
CA PHE A 61 -9.84 1.90 14.11
C PHE A 61 -9.89 3.40 14.41
N SER A 62 -10.35 4.23 13.49
CA SER A 62 -10.49 5.68 13.73
C SER A 62 -11.54 6.00 14.81
N MET A 63 -12.51 5.11 15.04
CA MET A 63 -13.48 5.23 16.15
C MET A 63 -12.89 4.82 17.51
N LEU A 64 -11.77 4.09 17.52
CA LEU A 64 -11.12 3.60 18.75
C LEU A 64 -10.02 4.53 19.28
N VAL A 65 -9.58 5.49 18.47
CA VAL A 65 -8.50 6.42 18.80
C VAL A 65 -9.06 7.84 18.91
N SER A 66 -8.68 8.57 19.95
CA SER A 66 -9.06 9.96 20.11
C SER A 66 -8.06 10.88 19.40
N LYS A 67 -8.49 12.10 19.04
CA LYS A 67 -7.61 13.12 18.45
C LYS A 67 -6.40 13.47 19.33
N ALA A 68 -6.50 13.26 20.64
CA ALA A 68 -5.46 13.63 21.60
C ALA A 68 -4.32 12.61 21.71
N ARG A 69 -4.50 11.41 21.15
CA ARG A 69 -3.50 10.34 21.11
C ARG A 69 -2.79 10.34 19.75
#